data_AF-A0A2D5XE88-F1
#
_entry.id   AF-A0A2D5XE88-F1
#
_cell.length_a   1.000
_cell.length_b   1.000
_cell.length_c   1.000
_cell.angle_alpha   90.00
_cell.angle_beta   90.00
_cell.angle_gamma   90.00
#
_symmetry.space_group_name_H-M   'P 1'
#
loop_
_entity.id
_entity.type
_entity.pdbx_description
1 polymer ?
#
loop_
_entity_poly.entity_id
_entity_poly.type
_entity_poly.pdbx_seq_one_letter_code
_entity_poly.pdbx_strand_id
1 'polypeptide(L)' 'MSKKKYKKRIGSLKKEINLHRDIKLQKALEEENTELAGYYEKEIKRLEDQLAEKETKLLPRREKLKLKKKKL' A
#
# COMPACT_ATOMS: atom_id res chain seq x y z
N MET A 1 -19.53 7.41 -2.79
CA MET A 1 -18.21 7.36 -3.48
C MET A 1 -18.29 6.36 -4.62
N SER A 2 -18.15 6.78 -5.88
CA SER A 2 -18.26 5.88 -7.05
C SER A 2 -17.09 4.89 -7.13
N LYS A 3 -17.33 3.67 -7.63
CA LYS A 3 -16.29 2.64 -7.89
C LYS A 3 -15.13 3.19 -8.71
N LYS A 4 -15.38 4.12 -9.64
CA LYS A 4 -14.37 4.81 -10.46
C LYS A 4 -13.39 5.63 -9.60
N LYS A 5 -13.88 6.32 -8.57
CA LYS A 5 -13.07 7.14 -7.65
C LYS A 5 -12.20 6.27 -6.72
N TYR A 6 -12.67 5.08 -6.35
CA TYR A 6 -11.86 4.09 -5.63
C TYR A 6 -10.71 3.55 -6.48
N LYS A 7 -10.98 3.12 -7.71
CA LYS A 7 -9.93 2.63 -8.63
C LYS A 7 -8.84 3.70 -8.87
N LYS A 8 -9.24 4.96 -9.08
CA LYS A 8 -8.28 6.08 -9.25
C LYS A 8 -7.39 6.25 -8.00
N ARG A 9 -7.97 6.22 -6.80
CA ARG A 9 -7.20 6.31 -5.54
C ARG A 9 -6.26 5.12 -5.31
N ILE A 10 -6.68 3.90 -5.65
CA ILE A 10 -5.84 2.70 -5.59
C ILE A 10 -4.65 2.84 -6.55
N GLY A 11 -4.90 3.32 -7.77
CA GLY A 11 -3.82 3.60 -8.72
C GLY A 11 -2.83 4.65 -8.22
N SER A 12 -3.32 5.72 -7.59
CA SER A 12 -2.45 6.73 -6.96
C SER A 12 -1.60 6.14 -5.84
N LEU A 13 -2.19 5.33 -4.94
CA LEU A 13 -1.45 4.67 -3.87
C LEU A 13 -0.38 3.72 -4.39
N LYS A 14 -0.68 2.93 -5.44
CA LYS A 14 0.31 2.04 -6.06
C LYS A 14 1.51 2.82 -6.63
N LYS A 15 1.24 3.95 -7.29
CA LYS A 15 2.31 4.83 -7.79
C LYS A 15 3.15 5.40 -6.65
N GLU A 16 2.51 5.80 -5.56
CA GLU A 16 3.18 6.35 -4.39
C GLU A 16 4.04 5.32 -3.65
N ILE A 17 3.56 4.08 -3.53
CA ILE A 17 4.33 2.96 -2.97
C ILE A 17 5.57 2.70 -3.83
N ASN A 18 5.42 2.60 -5.16
CA ASN A 18 6.55 2.38 -6.05
C ASN A 18 7.56 3.54 -5.98
N LEU A 19 7.10 4.79 -5.88
CA LEU A 19 8.00 5.94 -5.70
C LEU A 19 8.81 5.84 -4.39
N HIS A 20 8.18 5.44 -3.29
CA HIS A 20 8.87 5.27 -2.02
C HIS A 20 9.83 4.07 -2.04
N ARG A 21 9.47 2.99 -2.71
CA ARG A 21 10.26 1.75 -2.77
C ARG A 21 11.43 1.84 -3.75
N ASP A 22 11.16 2.24 -4.98
CA ASP A 22 12.12 2.13 -6.10
C ASP A 22 13.02 3.37 -6.21
N ILE A 23 12.59 4.52 -5.65
CA ILE A 23 13.37 5.76 -5.70
C ILE A 23 13.88 6.13 -4.32
N LYS A 24 12.98 6.37 -3.36
CA LYS A 24 13.38 6.97 -2.07
C LYS A 24 14.13 6.01 -1.16
N LEU A 25 13.61 4.80 -0.99
CA LEU A 25 14.25 3.75 -0.19
C LEU A 25 15.57 3.34 -0.83
N GLN A 26 15.57 3.09 -2.14
CA GLN A 26 16.80 2.75 -2.85
C GLN A 26 17.87 3.82 -2.70
N LYS A 27 17.53 5.10 -2.86
CA LYS A 27 18.46 6.21 -2.65
C LYS A 27 18.95 6.29 -1.21
N ALA A 28 18.07 6.08 -0.22
CA ALA A 28 18.49 6.06 1.19
C ALA A 28 19.45 4.89 1.50
N LEU A 29 19.28 3.75 0.84
CA LEU A 29 20.20 2.61 0.94
C LEU A 29 21.55 2.90 0.24
N GLU A 30 21.53 3.56 -0.92
CA GLU A 30 22.74 4.00 -1.64
C GLU A 30 23.54 5.04 -0.83
N GLU A 31 22.86 5.91 -0.09
CA GLU A 31 23.47 6.88 0.83
C GLU A 31 23.87 6.26 2.19
N GLU A 32 23.69 4.94 2.37
CA GLU A 32 23.89 4.21 3.64
C GLU A 32 23.13 4.81 4.84
N ASN A 33 22.06 5.57 4.55
CA ASN A 33 21.26 6.26 5.54
C ASN A 33 20.19 5.32 6.11
N THR A 34 20.60 4.52 7.10
CA THR A 34 19.76 3.50 7.74
C THR A 34 18.51 4.08 8.42
N GLU A 35 18.59 5.28 9.00
CA GLU A 35 17.43 5.95 9.61
C GLU A 35 16.38 6.31 8.56
N LEU A 36 16.82 6.91 7.47
CA LEU A 36 15.95 7.33 6.38
C LEU A 36 15.37 6.13 5.62
N ALA A 37 16.16 5.06 5.44
CA ALA A 37 15.69 3.81 4.89
C ALA A 37 14.59 3.20 5.77
N GLY A 38 14.81 3.11 7.09
CA GLY A 38 13.81 2.60 8.03
C GLY A 38 12.53 3.45 8.10
N TYR A 39 12.64 4.77 7.90
CA TYR A 39 11.48 5.65 7.73
C TYR A 39 10.68 5.28 6.47
N TYR A 40 11.35 5.10 5.34
CA TYR A 40 10.66 4.76 4.09
C TYR A 40 10.03 3.37 4.12
N GLU A 41 10.66 2.38 4.75
CA GLU A 41 10.05 1.07 4.97
C GLU A 41 8.74 1.14 5.76
N LYS A 42 8.72 1.93 6.84
CA LYS A 42 7.50 2.16 7.64
C LYS A 42 6.41 2.85 6.82
N GLU A 43 6.79 3.84 6.02
CA GLU A 43 5.82 4.56 5.18
C GLU A 43 5.27 3.67 4.07
N ILE A 44 6.11 2.86 3.41
CA ILE A 44 5.67 1.85 2.42
C ILE A 44 4.65 0.91 3.04
N LYS A 45 4.95 0.35 4.22
CA LYS A 45 4.03 -0.55 4.93
C LYS A 45 2.68 0.12 5.24
N ARG A 46 2.72 1.36 5.72
CA ARG A 46 1.50 2.15 5.98
C ARG A 46 0.68 2.37 4.70
N LEU A 47 1.33 2.67 3.57
CA LEU A 47 0.65 2.84 2.28
C LEU A 47 0.08 1.52 1.75
N GLU A 48 0.79 0.40 1.95
CA GLU A 48 0.31 -0.95 1.62
C GLU A 48 -0.92 -1.33 2.44
N ASP A 49 -0.94 -1.03 3.75
CA ASP A 49 -2.10 -1.25 4.61
C ASP A 49 -3.32 -0.42 4.13
N GLN A 50 -3.10 0.85 3.78
CA GLN A 50 -4.16 1.70 3.20
C GLN A 50 -4.66 1.19 1.86
N LEU A 51 -3.76 0.62 1.04
CA LEU A 51 -4.10 0.02 -0.23
C LEU A 51 -4.98 -1.21 0.00
N ALA A 52 -4.57 -2.10 0.89
CA ALA A 52 -5.31 -3.31 1.24
C ALA A 52 -6.70 -2.99 1.81
N GLU A 53 -6.83 -1.95 2.64
CA GLU A 53 -8.14 -1.51 3.17
C GLU A 53 -9.07 -0.99 2.04
N LYS A 54 -8.52 -0.31 1.04
CA LYS A 54 -9.31 0.19 -0.10
C LYS A 54 -9.65 -0.90 -1.10
N GLU A 55 -8.74 -1.83 -1.35
CA GLU A 55 -8.98 -2.98 -2.20
C GLU A 55 -10.02 -3.91 -1.59
N THR A 56 -9.92 -4.22 -0.29
CA THR A 56 -10.93 -4.99 0.43
C THR A 56 -12.30 -4.31 0.38
N LYS A 57 -12.40 -2.98 0.46
CA LYS A 57 -13.68 -2.26 0.29
C LYS A 57 -14.32 -2.49 -1.09
N LEU A 58 -13.52 -2.61 -2.15
CA LEU A 58 -13.98 -2.91 -3.51
C LEU A 58 -14.38 -4.37 -3.73
N LEU A 59 -13.95 -5.30 -2.86
CA LEU A 59 -14.25 -6.72 -3.04
C LEU A 59 -15.75 -7.03 -2.92
N PRO A 60 -16.26 -7.99 -3.72
CA PRO A 60 -17.59 -8.56 -3.54
C PRO A 60 -17.75 -9.14 -2.13
N ARG A 61 -18.97 -9.10 -1.58
CA ARG A 61 -19.29 -9.60 -0.23
C ARG A 61 -18.81 -11.06 -0.01
N ARG A 62 -18.84 -11.89 -1.06
CA ARG A 62 -18.35 -13.28 -1.05
C ARG A 62 -16.85 -13.39 -0.76
N GLU A 63 -16.02 -12.50 -1.31
CA GLU A 63 -14.58 -12.53 -1.07
C GLU A 63 -14.18 -11.95 0.30
N LYS A 64 -14.91 -10.91 0.76
CA LYS A 64 -14.75 -10.38 2.13
C LYS A 64 -14.97 -11.46 3.19
N LEU A 65 -15.97 -12.33 3.00
CA LEU A 65 -16.27 -13.43 3.91
C LEU A 65 -15.18 -14.50 3.90
N LYS A 66 -14.56 -14.80 2.75
CA LYS A 66 -13.43 -15.74 2.65
C LYS A 66 -12.18 -15.20 3.38
N LEU A 67 -11.87 -13.91 3.23
CA LEU A 67 -10.77 -13.26 3.95
C LEU A 67 -10.98 -13.28 5.47
N LYS A 68 -12.22 -13.08 5.94
CA LYS A 68 -12.55 -13.15 7.37
C LYS A 68 -12.39 -14.57 7.93
N LYS A 69 -12.78 -15.59 7.17
CA LYS A 69 -12.58 -17.00 7.57
C LYS A 69 -11.13 -17.47 7.55
N LYS A 70 -10.26 -16.88 6.71
CA LYS A 70 -8.82 -17.22 6.66
C LYS A 70 -7.99 -16.62 7.80
N LYS A 71 -8.52 -15.61 8.50
CA LYS A 71 -7.87 -14.98 9.66
C LYS A 71 -8.32 -15.58 11.01
N LEU A 72 -9.27 -16.51 11.00
CA LEU A 72 -9.75 -17.31 12.14
C LEU A 72 -9.13 -18.70 12.03
#